data_AF-A0A9D8L4C7-F1
#
_entry.id   AF-A0A9D8L4C7-F1
#
_cell.length_a   1.000
_cell.length_b   1.000
_cell.length_c   1.000
_cell.angle_alpha   90.00
_cell.angle_beta   90.00
_cell.angle_gamma   90.00
#
_symmetry.space_group_name_H-M   'P 1'
#
loop_
_entity.id
_entity.type
_entity.pdbx_description
1 polymer ?
#
loop_
_entity_poly.entity_id
_entity_poly.type
_entity_poly.pdbx_seq_one_letter_code
_entity_poly.pdbx_strand_id
1 'polypeptide(L)'
;QAPRARLVLSRIHSIVLPNLVLGANAIPEFIDQDASAPNLAHALLPLLADTPERRAQVEAFGRLDALMSPGAKAPSAMAADIVLEAAGRKA
;
A
#
# COMPACT_ATOMS: atom_id res chain seq x y z
N GLN A 1 -4.61 -30.17 13.24
CA GLN A 1 -5.02 -28.75 13.34
C GLN A 1 -3.78 -27.92 13.07
N ALA A 2 -3.75 -27.18 11.95
CA ALA A 2 -2.61 -26.31 11.63
C ALA A 2 -2.58 -25.12 12.61
N PRO A 3 -1.39 -24.64 13.02
CA PRO A 3 -1.30 -23.49 13.90
C PRO A 3 -1.90 -22.27 13.19
N ARG A 4 -2.88 -21.63 13.83
CA ARG A 4 -3.41 -20.33 13.39
C ARG A 4 -2.24 -19.35 13.33
N ALA A 5 -1.92 -18.86 12.14
CA ALA A 5 -0.92 -17.82 11.96
C ALA A 5 -1.28 -16.62 12.86
N ARG A 6 -0.48 -16.39 13.90
CA ARG A 6 -0.58 -15.22 14.75
C ARG A 6 0.16 -14.10 14.03
N LEU A 7 -0.58 -13.18 13.42
CA LEU A 7 0.00 -11.99 12.79
C LEU A 7 0.60 -11.10 13.89
N VAL A 8 1.93 -11.04 13.95
CA VAL A 8 2.65 -10.21 14.92
C VAL A 8 2.80 -8.81 14.32
N LEU A 9 1.85 -7.92 14.60
CA LEU A 9 1.82 -6.54 14.09
C LEU A 9 2.94 -5.65 14.66
N SER A 10 3.63 -6.07 15.72
CA SER A 10 4.68 -5.26 16.36
C SER A 10 5.94 -5.02 15.51
N ARG A 11 6.02 -5.61 14.31
CA ARG A 11 7.16 -5.45 13.37
C ARG A 11 6.84 -4.68 12.09
N ILE A 12 5.60 -4.22 11.91
CA ILE A 12 5.19 -3.47 10.72
C ILE A 12 4.81 -2.04 11.11
N HIS A 13 5.42 -1.06 10.42
CA HIS A 13 5.30 0.37 10.72
C HIS A 13 4.03 1.02 10.15
N SER A 14 3.19 0.25 9.47
CA SER A 14 1.97 0.74 8.83
C SER A 14 1.00 -0.43 8.59
N ILE A 15 -0.30 -0.16 8.64
CA ILE A 15 -1.34 -1.15 8.31
C ILE A 15 -1.70 -1.13 6.81
N VAL A 16 -1.26 -0.12 6.07
CA VAL A 16 -1.52 0.00 4.63
C VAL A 16 -0.34 -0.51 3.81
N LEU A 17 -0.62 -1.47 2.92
CA LEU A 17 0.38 -2.12 2.07
C LEU A 17 1.28 -1.14 1.28
N PRO A 18 0.77 -0.04 0.71
CA PRO A 18 1.62 0.95 0.05
C PRO A 18 2.78 1.48 0.89
N ASN A 19 2.56 1.83 2.15
CA ASN A 19 3.62 2.32 3.05
C ASN A 19 4.61 1.22 3.43
N LEU A 20 4.15 -0.04 3.49
CA LEU A 20 5.02 -1.19 3.70
C LEU A 20 5.93 -1.40 2.49
N VAL A 21 5.40 -1.29 1.28
CA VAL A 21 6.16 -1.37 0.02
C VAL A 21 7.16 -0.22 -0.11
N LEU A 22 6.76 1.00 0.27
CA LEU A 22 7.63 2.18 0.22
C LEU A 22 8.69 2.20 1.32
N GLY A 23 8.49 1.47 2.43
CA GLY A 23 9.31 1.61 3.63
C GLY A 23 9.23 2.99 4.29
N ALA A 24 8.19 3.77 3.95
CA ALA A 24 7.98 5.14 4.41
C ALA A 24 6.48 5.40 4.61
N ASN A 25 6.13 6.31 5.52
CA ASN A 25 4.75 6.68 5.78
C ASN A 25 4.32 7.86 4.89
N ALA A 26 4.11 7.58 3.60
CA ALA A 26 3.65 8.57 2.63
C ALA A 26 2.12 8.76 2.67
N ILE A 27 1.40 7.74 3.14
CA ILE A 27 -0.06 7.71 3.25
C ILE A 27 -0.40 7.66 4.74
N PRO A 28 -0.61 8.82 5.39
CA PRO A 28 -0.90 8.87 6.81
C PRO A 28 -2.21 8.13 7.14
N GLU A 29 -2.18 7.39 8.23
CA GLU A 29 -3.30 6.57 8.71
C GLU A 29 -4.00 7.31 9.85
N PHE A 30 -5.30 7.57 9.69
CA PHE A 30 -6.15 8.14 10.74
C PHE A 30 -7.22 7.11 11.10
N ILE A 31 -7.10 6.49 12.28
CA ILE A 31 -7.93 5.36 12.72
C ILE A 31 -8.58 5.72 14.06
N ASP A 32 -9.79 5.21 14.28
CA ASP A 32 -10.59 5.45 15.49
C ASP A 32 -10.70 6.95 15.81
N GLN A 33 -10.27 7.36 17.00
CA GLN A 33 -10.31 8.75 17.47
C GLN A 33 -9.44 9.71 16.67
N ASP A 34 -8.40 9.20 15.98
CA ASP A 34 -7.53 10.03 15.15
C ASP A 34 -8.18 10.41 13.82
N ALA A 35 -9.23 9.68 13.39
CA ALA A 35 -10.06 9.98 12.22
C ALA A 35 -11.07 11.12 12.47
N SER A 36 -10.61 12.19 13.14
CA SER A 36 -11.40 13.37 13.45
C SER A 36 -11.31 14.41 12.33
N ALA A 37 -12.36 15.21 12.17
CA ALA A 37 -12.37 16.29 11.17
C ALA A 37 -11.19 17.27 11.32
N PRO A 38 -10.78 17.73 12.53
CA PRO A 38 -9.62 18.59 12.68
C PRO A 38 -8.31 17.93 12.22
N ASN A 39 -8.09 16.65 12.56
CA ASN A 39 -6.87 15.94 12.18
C ASN A 39 -6.78 15.75 10.66
N LEU A 40 -7.89 15.33 10.04
CA LEU A 40 -7.97 15.19 8.59
C LEU A 40 -7.77 16.52 7.87
N ALA A 41 -8.40 17.60 8.36
CA ALA A 41 -8.23 18.93 7.78
C ALA A 41 -6.77 19.39 7.88
N HIS A 42 -6.14 19.22 9.04
CA HIS A 42 -4.73 19.57 9.24
C HIS A 42 -3.81 18.79 8.28
N ALA A 43 -4.08 17.50 8.05
CA ALA A 43 -3.30 16.68 7.14
C ALA A 43 -3.51 17.04 5.66
N LEU A 44 -4.74 17.42 5.29
CA LEU A 44 -5.09 17.72 3.90
C LEU A 44 -4.67 19.13 3.48
N LEU A 45 -4.74 20.13 4.37
CA LEU A 45 -4.48 21.53 4.04
C LEU A 45 -3.13 21.75 3.32
N PRO A 46 -2.00 21.20 3.79
CA PRO A 46 -0.73 21.31 3.07
C PRO A 46 -0.78 20.70 1.67
N LEU A 47 -1.60 19.69 1.42
CA LEU A 47 -1.67 18.98 0.15
C LEU A 47 -2.48 19.72 -0.93
N LEU A 48 -3.21 20.78 -0.56
CA LEU A 48 -4.08 21.54 -1.47
C LEU A 48 -3.35 22.63 -2.28
N ALA A 49 -2.06 22.87 -2.01
CA ALA A 49 -1.23 23.85 -2.72
C ALA A 49 0.13 23.24 -3.09
N ASP A 50 0.97 23.99 -3.81
CA ASP A 50 2.33 23.53 -4.15
C ASP A 50 3.29 23.64 -2.96
N THR A 51 3.16 22.68 -2.04
CA THR A 51 3.95 22.59 -0.81
C THR A 51 4.98 21.47 -0.89
N PRO A 52 6.04 21.51 -0.05
CA PRO A 52 6.96 20.40 0.10
C PRO A 52 6.25 19.07 0.42
N GLU A 53 5.22 19.09 1.27
CA GLU A 53 4.44 17.92 1.68
C GLU A 53 3.73 17.29 0.48
N ARG A 54 3.08 18.11 -0.36
CA ARG A 54 2.42 17.65 -1.58
C ARG A 54 3.43 17.03 -2.53
N ARG A 55 4.57 17.69 -2.76
CA ARG A 55 5.62 17.19 -3.68
C ARG A 55 6.18 15.85 -3.20
N ALA A 56 6.48 15.73 -1.91
CA ALA A 56 6.97 14.48 -1.33
C ALA A 56 5.95 13.33 -1.49
N GLN A 57 4.66 13.60 -1.29
CA GLN A 57 3.62 12.59 -1.45
C GLN A 57 3.44 12.17 -2.91
N VAL A 58 3.44 13.12 -3.85
CA VAL A 58 3.37 12.82 -5.29
C VAL A 58 4.59 12.00 -5.74
N GLU A 59 5.79 12.33 -5.28
CA GLU A 59 7.01 11.56 -5.57
C GLU A 59 6.92 10.14 -4.99
N ALA A 60 6.40 9.99 -3.77
CA ALA A 60 6.17 8.69 -3.17
C ALA A 60 5.17 7.85 -3.98
N PHE A 61 4.11 8.44 -4.52
CA PHE A 61 3.14 7.72 -5.36
C PHE A 61 3.75 7.33 -6.71
N GLY A 62 4.58 8.18 -7.32
CA GLY A 62 5.31 7.80 -8.52
C GLY A 62 6.25 6.60 -8.30
N ARG A 63 6.92 6.54 -7.15
CA ARG A 63 7.73 5.37 -6.75
C ARG A 63 6.86 4.14 -6.50
N LEU A 64 5.70 4.32 -5.85
CA LEU A 64 4.76 3.24 -5.58
C LEU A 64 4.25 2.60 -6.87
N ASP A 65 3.86 3.40 -7.86
CA ASP A 65 3.40 2.90 -9.17
C ASP A 65 4.46 2.03 -9.85
N ALA A 66 5.73 2.45 -9.79
CA ALA A 66 6.84 1.68 -10.34
C ALA A 66 7.05 0.34 -9.60
N LEU A 67 6.87 0.31 -8.28
CA LEU A 67 7.06 -0.89 -7.45
C LEU A 67 5.86 -1.85 -7.52
N MET A 68 4.64 -1.32 -7.65
CA MET A 68 3.40 -2.11 -7.65
C MET A 68 2.96 -2.55 -9.05
N SER A 69 3.56 -2.02 -10.12
CA SER A 69 3.27 -2.47 -11.47
C SER A 69 3.75 -3.91 -11.68
N PRO A 70 2.86 -4.87 -11.96
CA PRO A 70 3.26 -6.24 -12.20
C PRO A 70 3.71 -6.45 -13.65
N GLY A 71 3.97 -5.37 -14.40
CA GLY A 71 4.32 -5.40 -15.81
C GLY A 71 3.09 -5.38 -16.74
N ALA A 72 3.19 -6.08 -17.87
CA ALA A 72 2.22 -5.96 -18.98
C ALA A 72 0.91 -6.72 -18.79
N LYS A 73 0.84 -7.68 -17.85
CA LYS A 73 -0.34 -8.52 -17.63
C LYS A 73 -1.07 -8.06 -16.36
N ALA A 74 -2.40 -8.18 -16.35
CA ALA A 74 -3.16 -7.91 -15.13
C ALA A 74 -2.73 -8.88 -14.01
N PRO A 75 -2.64 -8.44 -12.74
CA PRO A 75 -2.24 -9.30 -11.62
C PRO A 75 -3.05 -10.60 -11.53
N SER A 76 -4.36 -10.51 -11.73
CA SER A 76 -5.27 -11.67 -11.69
C SER A 76 -4.96 -12.69 -12.78
N ALA A 77 -4.59 -12.24 -13.97
CA ALA A 77 -4.27 -13.11 -15.08
C ALA A 77 -2.90 -13.78 -14.89
N MET A 78 -1.90 -13.09 -14.31
CA MET A 78 -0.65 -13.75 -13.88
C MET A 78 -0.89 -14.77 -12.78
N ALA A 79 -1.72 -14.45 -11.79
CA ALA A 79 -2.08 -15.39 -10.75
C ALA A 79 -2.76 -16.65 -11.32
N ALA A 80 -3.64 -16.50 -12.32
CA ALA A 80 -4.27 -17.62 -12.99
C ALA A 80 -3.25 -18.53 -13.70
N ASP A 81 -2.28 -17.96 -14.43
CA ASP A 81 -1.22 -18.74 -15.08
C ASP A 81 -0.42 -19.56 -14.05
N ILE A 82 -0.01 -18.94 -12.95
CA ILE A 82 0.74 -19.60 -11.87
C ILE A 82 -0.07 -20.76 -11.28
N VAL A 83 -1.38 -20.58 -11.08
CA VAL A 83 -2.26 -21.63 -10.57
C VAL A 83 -2.41 -22.77 -11.58
N LEU A 84 -2.56 -22.47 -12.86
CA LEU A 84 -2.66 -23.48 -13.92
C LEU A 84 -1.36 -24.29 -14.04
N GLU A 85 -0.21 -23.59 -14.03
CA GLU A 85 1.12 -24.20 -14.04
C GLU A 85 1.32 -25.13 -12.84
N ALA A 86 1.02 -24.65 -11.63
CA ALA A 86 1.12 -25.45 -10.40
C ALA A 86 0.17 -26.66 -10.40
N ALA A 87 -0.98 -26.56 -11.08
CA ALA A 87 -1.93 -27.66 -11.26
C ALA A 87 -1.53 -28.64 -12.38
N GLY A 88 -0.39 -28.44 -13.06
CA GLY A 88 0.06 -29.28 -14.17
C GLY A 88 -0.72 -29.08 -15.47
N ARG A 89 -1.49 -28.00 -15.57
CA ARG A 89 -2.21 -27.60 -16.78
C ARG A 89 -1.35 -26.57 -17.50
N LYS A 90 -0.76 -26.92 -18.65
CA LYS A 90 -0.10 -25.91 -19.49
C LYS A 90 -1.14 -24.87 -19.91
N ALA A 91 -0.85 -23.60 -19.62
CA ALA A 91 -1.56 -22.45 -20.16
C ALA A 91 -1.44 -22.39 -21.68
#